data_AF-A0A938UN28-F1
#
_entry.id   AF-A0A938UN28-F1
#
_cell.length_a   1.000
_cell.length_b   1.000
_cell.length_c   1.000
_cell.angle_alpha   90.00
_cell.angle_beta   90.00
_cell.angle_gamma   90.00
#
_symmetry.space_group_name_H-M   'P 1'
#
loop_
_entity.id
_entity.type
_entity.pdbx_description
1 polymer ?
#
loop_
_entity_poly.entity_id
_entity_poly.type
_entity_poly.pdbx_seq_one_letter_code
_entity_poly.pdbx_strand_id
1 'polypeptide(L)'
;MALAVLAAVVCGGCAAMRRSWQFHGEPVAATPIALSVVESSVAQRRIEVTLELTNTGEEPAEITCDQVTVTLPDGTVFDGELSGIGADIGRKLAGLGLRDGVDKRALERGQNTRFSFGINQGARDLRRFPSLEIRLTDLVVNGQRVDLPAVVLRAPPEAPMGEDI
;
A
#
# COMPACT_ATOMS: atom_id res chain seq x y z
N MET A 1 -3.32 53.99 16.75
CA MET A 1 -2.47 53.18 17.67
C MET A 1 -3.38 52.48 18.68
N ALA A 2 -2.95 51.27 19.09
CA ALA A 2 -3.56 50.35 20.07
C ALA A 2 -4.80 49.57 19.59
N LEU A 3 -4.61 48.36 19.05
CA LEU A 3 -4.58 47.03 19.72
C LEU A 3 -5.98 46.53 20.11
N ALA A 4 -6.65 45.86 19.18
CA ALA A 4 -7.74 44.94 19.48
C ALA A 4 -7.14 43.56 19.78
N VAL A 5 -6.85 43.30 21.05
CA VAL A 5 -6.63 41.94 21.55
C VAL A 5 -8.00 41.37 21.88
N LEU A 6 -8.57 40.64 20.92
CA LEU A 6 -9.62 39.66 21.20
C LEU A 6 -8.97 38.30 20.95
N ALA A 7 -8.21 37.86 21.97
CA ALA A 7 -7.71 36.51 22.07
C ALA A 7 -8.92 35.57 22.16
N ALA A 8 -9.23 34.93 21.02
CA ALA A 8 -10.14 33.80 20.99
C ALA A 8 -9.51 32.67 21.81
N VAL A 9 -9.95 32.59 23.05
CA VAL A 9 -9.80 31.43 23.92
C VAL A 9 -10.59 30.29 23.27
N VAL A 10 -9.93 29.51 22.41
CA VAL A 10 -10.43 28.19 21.99
C VAL A 10 -9.89 27.21 23.02
N CYS A 11 -10.60 27.13 24.15
CA CYS A 11 -10.49 26.01 25.07
C CYS A 11 -10.69 24.71 24.30
N GLY A 12 -9.72 23.81 24.45
CA GLY A 12 -9.74 22.50 23.84
C GLY A 12 -10.85 21.59 24.34
N GLY A 13 -10.94 20.44 23.67
CA GLY A 13 -11.74 19.32 24.11
C GLY A 13 -12.25 18.48 22.94
N CYS A 14 -11.66 17.31 22.75
CA CYS A 14 -12.31 16.16 22.11
C CYS A 14 -12.43 16.14 20.57
N ALA A 15 -11.46 16.69 19.85
CA ALA A 15 -11.19 16.29 18.47
C ALA A 15 -9.86 15.50 18.38
N ALA A 16 -9.65 14.55 19.29
CA ALA A 16 -8.79 13.39 19.04
C ALA A 16 -9.49 12.52 17.97
N MET A 17 -9.66 13.12 16.79
CA MET A 17 -10.22 12.47 15.61
C MET A 17 -9.35 11.25 15.34
N ARG A 18 -10.02 10.14 15.06
CA ARG A 18 -9.46 8.97 14.40
C ARG A 18 -8.93 9.39 13.01
N ARG A 19 -7.87 10.21 12.96
CA ARG A 19 -7.28 10.73 11.74
C ARG A 19 -6.53 9.59 11.10
N SER A 20 -7.17 8.93 10.15
CA SER A 20 -6.44 8.23 9.12
C SER A 20 -5.75 9.27 8.22
N TRP A 21 -4.55 8.96 7.77
CA TRP A 21 -3.84 9.73 6.75
C TRP A 21 -3.41 8.78 5.63
N GLN A 22 -2.98 9.31 4.50
CA GLN A 22 -2.62 8.52 3.31
C GLN A 22 -1.11 8.53 3.10
N PHE A 23 -0.52 7.38 2.82
CA PHE A 23 0.82 7.31 2.26
C PHE A 23 0.83 7.73 0.79
N HIS A 24 1.94 8.34 0.37
CA HIS A 24 2.26 8.58 -1.03
C HIS A 24 3.53 7.82 -1.41
N GLY A 25 3.58 7.25 -2.60
CA GLY A 25 4.76 6.58 -3.13
C GLY A 25 4.88 6.83 -4.62
N GLU A 26 6.11 7.01 -5.08
CA GLU A 26 6.40 7.12 -6.51
C GLU A 26 6.16 5.77 -7.20
N PRO A 27 5.59 5.75 -8.41
CA PRO A 27 5.50 4.54 -9.20
C PRO A 27 6.88 3.96 -9.49
N VAL A 28 6.97 2.64 -9.53
CA VAL A 28 8.18 1.90 -9.93
C VAL A 28 7.88 1.07 -11.17
N ALA A 29 8.89 0.79 -11.97
CA ALA A 29 8.71 0.03 -13.20
C ALA A 29 9.91 -0.87 -13.50
N ALA A 30 9.61 -2.00 -14.13
CA ALA A 30 10.56 -2.89 -14.77
C ALA A 30 9.84 -3.49 -15.98
N THR A 31 10.34 -3.27 -17.19
CA THR A 31 9.64 -3.68 -18.42
C THR A 31 9.30 -5.17 -18.38
N PRO A 32 8.04 -5.56 -18.68
CA PRO A 32 6.98 -4.75 -19.27
C PRO A 32 5.98 -4.17 -18.26
N ILE A 33 6.27 -4.09 -16.97
CA ILE A 33 5.28 -3.74 -15.94
C ILE A 33 5.65 -2.49 -15.15
N ALA A 34 4.63 -1.73 -14.77
CA ALA A 34 4.73 -0.65 -13.78
C ALA A 34 3.82 -0.97 -12.59
N LEU A 35 4.24 -0.56 -11.40
CA LEU A 35 3.53 -0.69 -10.15
C LEU A 35 3.33 0.70 -9.55
N SER A 36 2.09 1.05 -9.24
CA SER A 36 1.73 2.32 -8.61
C SER A 36 0.85 2.10 -7.39
N VAL A 37 0.78 3.11 -6.53
CA VAL A 37 -0.12 3.12 -5.37
C VAL A 37 -1.32 3.96 -5.73
N VAL A 38 -2.49 3.34 -5.71
CA VAL A 38 -3.76 4.01 -6.05
C VAL A 38 -4.38 4.65 -4.81
N GLU A 39 -4.36 3.91 -3.70
CA GLU A 39 -4.97 4.34 -2.45
C GLU A 39 -4.15 3.80 -1.29
N SER A 40 -4.12 4.55 -0.20
CA SER A 40 -3.66 4.05 1.08
C SER A 40 -4.38 4.74 2.23
N SER A 41 -4.44 4.07 3.37
CA SER A 41 -5.06 4.59 4.59
C SER A 41 -4.31 4.06 5.81
N VAL A 42 -3.89 4.96 6.70
CA VAL A 42 -3.13 4.65 7.91
C VAL A 42 -3.92 5.06 9.12
N ALA A 43 -4.52 4.09 9.79
CA ALA A 43 -5.15 4.25 11.09
C ALA A 43 -4.22 3.74 12.21
N GLN A 44 -4.59 4.03 13.46
CA GLN A 44 -3.80 3.67 14.65
C GLN A 44 -3.35 2.21 14.65
N ARG A 45 -4.20 1.26 14.22
CA ARG A 45 -3.91 -0.18 14.31
C ARG A 45 -3.98 -0.89 12.97
N ARG A 46 -4.14 -0.13 11.89
CA ARG A 46 -4.41 -0.67 10.57
C ARG A 46 -3.78 0.20 9.49
N ILE A 47 -3.05 -0.43 8.58
CA ILE A 47 -2.66 0.18 7.30
C ILE A 47 -3.39 -0.57 6.21
N GLU A 48 -4.00 0.15 5.27
CA GLU A 48 -4.56 -0.41 4.03
C GLU A 48 -3.84 0.23 2.85
N VAL A 49 -3.51 -0.57 1.84
CA VAL A 49 -2.88 -0.10 0.60
C VAL A 49 -3.52 -0.82 -0.58
N THR A 50 -3.84 -0.07 -1.62
CA THR A 50 -4.25 -0.56 -2.94
C THR A 50 -3.16 -0.24 -3.94
N LEU A 51 -2.64 -1.29 -4.57
CA LEU A 51 -1.64 -1.20 -5.63
C LEU A 51 -2.29 -1.48 -6.99
N GLU A 52 -1.72 -0.90 -8.03
CA GLU A 52 -2.09 -1.15 -9.43
C GLU A 52 -0.85 -1.59 -10.21
N LEU A 53 -0.95 -2.76 -10.86
CA LEU A 53 0.00 -3.25 -11.83
C LEU A 53 -0.50 -2.94 -13.23
N THR A 54 0.32 -2.29 -14.04
CA THR A 54 -0.03 -1.88 -15.40
C THR A 54 0.94 -2.50 -16.40
N ASN A 55 0.42 -3.11 -17.47
CA ASN A 55 1.25 -3.53 -18.59
C ASN A 55 1.67 -2.30 -19.41
N THR A 56 2.96 -2.02 -19.39
CA THR A 56 3.64 -0.96 -20.14
C THR A 56 4.35 -1.47 -21.39
N GLY A 57 4.44 -2.79 -21.56
CA GLY A 57 5.01 -3.43 -22.74
C GLY A 57 4.10 -3.34 -23.96
N GLU A 58 4.65 -3.71 -25.12
CA GLU A 58 3.92 -3.66 -26.40
C GLU A 58 3.03 -4.89 -26.61
N GLU A 59 3.43 -6.02 -26.04
CA GLU A 59 2.73 -7.30 -26.13
C GLU A 59 1.86 -7.55 -24.88
N PRO A 60 0.83 -8.41 -24.99
CA PRO A 60 0.08 -8.89 -23.83
C PRO A 60 1.01 -9.52 -22.78
N ALA A 61 0.73 -9.25 -21.50
CA ALA A 61 1.51 -9.74 -20.38
C ALA A 61 0.66 -10.63 -19.46
N GLU A 62 1.02 -11.91 -19.36
CA GLU A 62 0.56 -12.80 -18.30
C GLU A 62 1.39 -12.54 -17.05
N ILE A 63 0.76 -12.11 -15.97
CA ILE A 63 1.44 -11.70 -14.73
C ILE A 63 1.04 -12.63 -13.60
N THR A 64 2.03 -13.19 -12.92
CA THR A 64 1.89 -14.02 -11.73
C THR A 64 2.79 -13.47 -10.64
N CYS A 65 2.28 -13.35 -9.42
CA CYS A 65 3.03 -12.92 -8.24
C CYS A 65 2.46 -13.69 -7.05
N ASP A 66 3.34 -14.32 -6.28
CA ASP A 66 2.93 -15.22 -5.21
C ASP A 66 2.94 -14.54 -3.84
N GLN A 67 3.75 -13.49 -3.67
CA GLN A 67 3.95 -12.87 -2.37
C GLN A 67 4.14 -11.35 -2.44
N VAL A 68 3.59 -10.69 -1.43
CA VAL A 68 3.86 -9.28 -1.11
C VAL A 68 4.54 -9.23 0.26
N THR A 69 5.66 -8.53 0.32
CA THR A 69 6.37 -8.27 1.56
C THR A 69 6.28 -6.78 1.89
N VAL A 70 5.90 -6.48 3.13
CA VAL A 70 5.85 -5.11 3.65
C VAL A 70 6.85 -4.97 4.79
N THR A 71 7.76 -4.01 4.68
CA THR A 71 8.78 -3.74 5.68
C THR A 71 8.55 -2.37 6.31
N LEU A 72 8.49 -2.34 7.64
CA LEU A 72 8.45 -1.10 8.41
C LEU A 72 9.87 -0.60 8.71
N PRO A 73 10.05 0.70 9.02
CA PRO A 73 11.36 1.29 9.31
C PRO A 73 12.10 0.68 10.51
N ASP A 74 11.37 0.06 11.44
CA ASP A 74 11.96 -0.65 12.59
C ASP A 74 12.43 -2.08 12.25
N GLY A 75 12.35 -2.48 10.98
CA GLY A 75 12.71 -3.81 10.50
C GLY A 75 11.59 -4.85 10.66
N THR A 76 10.41 -4.48 11.16
CA THR A 76 9.26 -5.40 11.18
C THR A 76 8.85 -5.75 9.75
N VAL A 77 8.79 -7.04 9.45
CA VAL A 77 8.38 -7.56 8.14
C VAL A 77 7.01 -8.24 8.26
N PHE A 78 6.13 -7.96 7.31
CA PHE A 78 4.86 -8.65 7.12
C PHE A 78 4.83 -9.29 5.74
N ASP A 79 4.61 -10.59 5.72
CA ASP A 79 4.47 -11.35 4.49
C ASP A 79 2.99 -11.67 4.25
N GLY A 80 2.53 -11.37 3.05
CA GLY A 80 1.20 -11.70 2.55
C GLY A 80 1.31 -12.58 1.31
N GLU A 81 0.51 -13.63 1.26
CA GLU A 81 0.36 -14.45 0.05
C GLU A 81 -0.63 -13.76 -0.90
N LEU A 82 -0.22 -13.64 -2.16
CA LEU A 82 -1.08 -13.22 -3.26
C LEU A 82 -1.46 -14.48 -4.04
N SER A 83 -2.73 -14.86 -4.06
CA SER A 83 -3.19 -15.89 -4.99
C SER A 83 -3.60 -15.24 -6.31
N GLY A 84 -2.74 -15.39 -7.33
CA GLY A 84 -3.07 -15.22 -8.75
C GLY A 84 -3.65 -13.86 -9.13
N ILE A 85 -2.79 -12.97 -9.64
CA ILE A 85 -3.21 -11.68 -10.19
C ILE A 85 -4.13 -11.91 -11.41
N GLY A 86 -5.44 -11.79 -11.22
CA GLY A 86 -6.42 -11.93 -12.30
C GLY A 86 -7.88 -11.76 -11.86
N ALA A 87 -8.49 -10.68 -12.35
CA ALA A 87 -9.90 -10.29 -12.24
C ALA A 87 -10.43 -10.00 -10.81
N ASP A 88 -10.26 -8.76 -10.36
CA ASP A 88 -11.15 -8.13 -9.36
C ASP A 88 -10.91 -8.52 -7.88
N ILE A 89 -9.68 -8.36 -7.38
CA ILE A 89 -9.29 -8.83 -6.04
C ILE A 89 -9.80 -7.89 -4.93
N GLY A 90 -11.09 -8.00 -4.63
CA GLY A 90 -11.77 -7.44 -3.46
C GLY A 90 -11.68 -8.32 -2.21
N ARG A 91 -10.67 -9.18 -2.06
CA ARG A 91 -10.52 -10.04 -0.86
C ARG A 91 -9.20 -9.78 -0.13
N LYS A 92 -9.35 -8.90 0.87
CA LYS A 92 -8.58 -8.74 2.12
C LYS A 92 -7.52 -9.82 2.34
N LEU A 93 -6.25 -9.42 2.47
CA LEU A 93 -5.23 -10.21 3.13
C LEU A 93 -5.68 -10.54 4.57
N ALA A 94 -6.30 -11.71 4.74
CA ALA A 94 -6.46 -12.40 5.99
C ALA A 94 -5.56 -13.64 5.89
N GLY A 95 -4.61 -13.74 6.81
CA GLY A 95 -3.44 -14.59 6.69
C GLY A 95 -3.69 -16.05 6.29
N LEU A 96 -2.69 -16.59 5.59
CA LEU A 96 -2.44 -18.01 5.34
C LEU A 96 -3.51 -18.71 4.48
N GLY A 97 -3.24 -18.80 3.17
CA GLY A 97 -3.82 -19.80 2.28
C GLY A 97 -5.26 -19.59 1.82
N LEU A 98 -5.44 -19.07 0.60
CA LEU A 98 -6.63 -19.33 -0.22
C LEU A 98 -6.26 -19.52 -1.69
N ARG A 99 -6.52 -20.74 -2.18
CA ARG A 99 -6.50 -21.19 -3.57
C ARG A 99 -7.84 -20.97 -4.26
N ASP A 100 -7.73 -20.91 -5.59
CA ASP A 100 -8.71 -21.18 -6.64
C ASP A 100 -9.53 -20.02 -7.22
N GLY A 101 -9.25 -19.78 -8.52
CA GLY A 101 -10.12 -19.04 -9.45
C GLY A 101 -9.40 -18.12 -10.44
N VAL A 102 -8.27 -18.49 -11.05
CA VAL A 102 -7.57 -17.59 -12.00
C VAL A 102 -8.10 -17.77 -13.42
N ASP A 103 -8.79 -16.75 -13.93
CA ASP A 103 -8.90 -16.50 -15.36
C ASP A 103 -7.54 -15.98 -15.85
N LYS A 104 -6.89 -16.74 -16.74
CA LYS A 104 -5.55 -16.48 -17.28
C LYS A 104 -5.57 -15.43 -18.40
N ARG A 105 -6.29 -14.32 -18.20
CA ARG A 105 -6.34 -13.29 -19.24
C ARG A 105 -5.09 -12.42 -19.14
N ALA A 106 -4.24 -12.46 -20.17
CA ALA A 106 -3.11 -11.56 -20.29
C ALA A 106 -3.58 -10.10 -20.28
N LEU A 107 -2.85 -9.21 -19.60
CA LEU A 107 -3.10 -7.78 -19.65
C LEU A 107 -2.61 -7.24 -20.99
N GLU A 108 -3.50 -6.66 -21.78
CA GLU A 108 -3.12 -5.91 -22.99
C GLU A 108 -2.31 -4.66 -22.62
N ARG A 109 -1.62 -4.06 -23.59
CA ARG A 109 -0.89 -2.80 -23.38
C ARG A 109 -1.80 -1.73 -22.77
N GLY A 110 -1.36 -1.13 -21.67
CA GLY A 110 -2.07 -0.10 -20.93
C GLY A 110 -3.21 -0.62 -20.05
N GLN A 111 -3.53 -1.93 -20.09
CA GLN A 111 -4.43 -2.51 -19.11
C GLN A 111 -3.73 -2.68 -17.77
N ASN A 112 -4.55 -2.68 -16.73
CA ASN A 112 -4.10 -2.77 -15.36
C ASN A 112 -4.94 -3.74 -14.54
N THR A 113 -4.40 -4.08 -13.38
CA THR A 113 -5.05 -4.90 -12.37
C THR A 113 -4.73 -4.34 -11.00
N ARG A 114 -5.70 -4.37 -10.10
CA ARG A 114 -5.60 -3.79 -8.75
C ARG A 114 -5.72 -4.87 -7.70
N PHE A 115 -5.00 -4.68 -6.61
CA PHE A 115 -5.12 -5.50 -5.43
C PHE A 115 -4.90 -4.66 -4.19
N SER A 116 -5.63 -5.00 -3.12
CA SER A 116 -5.57 -4.29 -1.86
C SER A 116 -5.17 -5.22 -0.74
N PHE A 117 -4.39 -4.70 0.19
CA PHE A 117 -4.00 -5.42 1.39
C PHE A 117 -4.12 -4.56 2.64
N GLY A 118 -4.22 -5.24 3.79
CA GLY A 118 -4.33 -4.59 5.09
C GLY A 118 -3.41 -5.23 6.12
N ILE A 119 -2.60 -4.41 6.80
CA ILE A 119 -1.82 -4.81 7.97
C ILE A 119 -2.59 -4.41 9.21
N ASN A 120 -2.91 -5.36 10.09
CA ASN A 120 -3.53 -5.06 11.38
C ASN A 120 -2.55 -5.39 12.51
N GLN A 121 -2.34 -4.47 13.45
CA GLN A 121 -1.57 -4.73 14.67
C GLN A 121 -2.36 -4.38 15.92
N GLY A 122 -2.40 -5.32 16.88
CA GLY A 122 -3.18 -5.16 18.11
C GLY A 122 -2.50 -4.24 19.16
N ALA A 123 -1.17 -4.17 19.18
CA ALA A 123 -0.42 -3.63 20.31
C ALA A 123 0.37 -2.35 20.02
N ARG A 124 0.44 -1.86 18.78
CA ARG A 124 1.26 -0.69 18.40
C ARG A 124 0.47 0.32 17.58
N ASP A 125 0.80 1.60 17.74
CA ASP A 125 0.28 2.66 16.87
C ASP A 125 1.06 2.69 15.55
N LEU A 126 0.45 2.20 14.46
CA LEU A 126 1.07 2.16 13.14
C LEU A 126 1.29 3.56 12.53
N ARG A 127 0.63 4.61 13.04
CA ARG A 127 0.82 5.99 12.56
C ARG A 127 2.18 6.56 12.94
N ARG A 128 2.93 5.90 13.82
CA ARG A 128 4.30 6.31 14.17
C ARG A 128 5.30 6.05 13.05
N PHE A 129 4.97 5.22 12.07
CA PHE A 129 5.87 4.88 10.97
C PHE A 129 5.72 5.91 9.85
N PRO A 130 6.74 6.76 9.61
CA PRO A 130 6.66 7.82 8.59
C PRO A 130 6.79 7.27 7.17
N SER A 131 7.12 5.99 7.03
CA SER A 131 7.23 5.30 5.76
C SER A 131 7.02 3.80 5.93
N LEU A 132 6.79 3.11 4.83
CA LEU A 132 6.91 1.66 4.72
C LEU A 132 7.39 1.29 3.32
N GLU A 133 7.99 0.12 3.19
CA GLU A 133 8.48 -0.41 1.93
C GLU A 133 7.62 -1.61 1.51
N ILE A 134 7.18 -1.64 0.26
CA ILE A 134 6.40 -2.75 -0.30
C ILE A 134 7.18 -3.39 -1.43
N ARG A 135 7.30 -4.72 -1.39
CA ARG A 135 7.92 -5.54 -2.45
C ARG A 135 6.95 -6.58 -2.95
N LEU A 136 6.91 -6.74 -4.27
CA LEU A 136 6.34 -7.92 -4.91
C LEU A 136 7.47 -8.92 -5.11
N THR A 137 7.37 -10.07 -4.46
CA THR A 137 8.38 -11.13 -4.53
C THR A 137 7.87 -12.25 -5.42
N ASP A 138 8.80 -12.88 -6.14
CA ASP A 138 8.51 -13.96 -7.09
C ASP A 138 7.52 -13.55 -8.19
N LEU A 139 7.66 -12.31 -8.64
CA LEU A 139 6.92 -11.77 -9.78
C LEU A 139 7.45 -12.38 -11.08
N VAL A 140 6.54 -12.98 -11.83
CA VAL A 140 6.78 -13.64 -13.10
C VAL A 140 5.87 -13.02 -14.16
N VAL A 141 6.47 -12.56 -15.26
CA VAL A 141 5.78 -12.03 -16.43
C VAL A 141 6.12 -12.88 -17.64
N ASN A 142 5.11 -13.42 -18.32
CA ASN A 142 5.28 -14.29 -19.49
C ASN A 142 6.27 -15.45 -19.23
N GLY A 143 6.21 -16.03 -18.03
CA GLY A 143 7.09 -17.12 -17.60
C GLY A 143 8.53 -16.71 -17.23
N GLN A 144 8.85 -15.41 -17.26
CA GLN A 144 10.16 -14.89 -16.84
C GLN A 144 10.06 -14.14 -15.52
N ARG A 145 11.01 -14.38 -14.62
CA ARG A 145 11.10 -13.63 -13.36
C ARG A 145 11.46 -12.17 -13.66
N VAL A 146 10.72 -11.24 -13.06
CA VAL A 146 10.94 -9.80 -13.15
C VAL A 146 11.17 -9.25 -11.75
N ASP A 147 12.32 -8.62 -11.54
CA ASP A 147 12.63 -7.95 -10.29
C ASP A 147 12.15 -6.49 -10.37
N LEU A 148 11.00 -6.20 -9.76
CA LEU A 148 10.53 -4.83 -9.56
C LEU A 148 11.24 -4.18 -8.37
N PRO A 149 11.64 -2.89 -8.47
CA PRO A 149 12.06 -2.13 -7.30
C PRO A 149 10.97 -2.08 -6.24
N ALA A 150 11.36 -1.91 -4.98
CA ALA A 150 10.40 -1.73 -3.90
C ALA A 150 9.71 -0.36 -4.01
N VAL A 151 8.39 -0.34 -3.73
CA VAL A 151 7.65 0.92 -3.59
C VAL A 151 7.84 1.43 -2.17
N VAL A 152 8.42 2.61 -2.03
CA VAL A 152 8.54 3.28 -0.73
C VAL A 152 7.38 4.25 -0.56
N LEU A 153 6.50 3.91 0.37
CA LEU A 153 5.40 4.75 0.82
C LEU A 153 5.86 5.69 1.91
N ARG A 154 5.48 6.97 1.83
CA ARG A 154 5.88 8.04 2.75
C ARG A 154 4.68 8.84 3.23
N ALA A 155 4.68 9.12 4.53
CA ALA A 155 3.69 9.96 5.15
C ALA A 155 3.80 11.37 4.59
N PRO A 156 2.67 12.08 4.43
CA PRO A 156 2.70 13.49 4.10
C PRO A 156 3.29 14.25 5.28
N PRO A 157 3.94 15.40 5.05
CA PRO A 157 4.60 16.17 6.10
C PRO A 157 3.64 16.62 7.22
N GLU A 158 2.35 16.73 6.93
CA GLU A 158 1.28 17.07 7.88
C GLU A 158 0.70 15.87 8.66
N ALA A 159 1.20 14.65 8.43
CA ALA A 159 0.70 13.47 9.13
C ALA A 159 0.97 13.58 10.65
N PRO A 160 -0.06 13.44 11.50
CA PRO A 160 0.15 13.40 12.93
C PRO A 160 0.90 12.10 13.27
N MET A 161 2.15 12.22 13.71
CA MET A 161 2.91 11.06 14.16
C MET A 161 2.22 10.46 15.39
N GLY A 162 1.94 9.14 15.34
CA GLY A 162 1.46 8.41 16.50
C GLY A 162 2.51 8.43 17.61
N GLU A 163 2.08 8.53 18.87
CA GLU A 163 2.96 8.45 20.03
C GLU A 163 3.23 6.98 20.39
N ASP A 164 4.42 6.69 20.95
CA ASP A 164 4.67 5.40 21.59
C ASP A 164 3.82 5.32 22.86
N ILE A 165 2.96 4.30 22.92
CA ILE A 165 2.14 3.93 24.09
C ILE A 165 2.71 2.70 24.77
#